data_AF-A0A956KRB5-F1
#
_entry.id   AF-A0A956KRB5-F1
#
_cell.length_a   1.000
_cell.length_b   1.000
_cell.length_c   1.000
_cell.angle_alpha   90.00
_cell.angle_beta   90.00
_cell.angle_gamma   90.00
#
_symmetry.space_group_name_H-M   'P 1'
#
loop_
_entity.id
_entity.type
_entity.pdbx_description
1 polymer ?
#
loop_
_entity_poly.entity_id
_entity_poly.type
_entity_poly.pdbx_seq_one_letter_code
_entity_poly.pdbx_strand_id
1 'polypeptide(L)'
;MTTLSDRDTRHVFEKLRSGLVPERGLDSYAVGIDKELGEIDRQFGLVEDGEGQTKFLRGDYGCGKTFMARLAIERAQQRGFATSFVVVSPNDLKFHRFDEVYNKVVTNLATASCERQALGD
;
A
#
# COMPACT_ATOMS: atom_id res chain seq x y z
N MET A 1 17.98 -10.79 1.96
CA MET A 1 16.97 -11.48 1.14
C MET A 1 16.08 -12.28 2.07
N THR A 2 14.88 -11.79 2.33
CA THR A 2 13.87 -12.52 3.12
C THR A 2 13.40 -13.71 2.29
N THR A 3 13.55 -14.92 2.84
CA THR A 3 13.02 -16.14 2.21
C THR A 3 11.51 -16.09 2.23
N LEU A 4 10.89 -15.91 1.07
CA LEU A 4 9.44 -16.01 0.88
C LEU A 4 8.95 -17.42 1.21
N SER A 5 7.75 -17.53 1.79
CA SER A 5 7.07 -18.81 1.94
C SER A 5 6.59 -19.33 0.58
N ASP A 6 6.47 -20.66 0.42
CA ASP A 6 5.92 -21.26 -0.81
C ASP A 6 4.51 -20.74 -1.15
N ARG A 7 3.72 -20.42 -0.11
CA ARG A 7 2.39 -19.80 -0.26
C ARG A 7 2.48 -18.40 -0.87
N ASP A 8 3.39 -17.57 -0.38
CA ASP A 8 3.54 -16.19 -0.86
C ASP A 8 4.19 -16.16 -2.24
N THR A 9 5.14 -17.05 -2.52
CA THR A 9 5.69 -17.24 -3.87
C THR A 9 4.57 -17.56 -4.87
N ARG A 10 3.73 -18.56 -4.58
CA ARG A 10 2.59 -18.92 -5.45
C ARG A 10 1.62 -17.74 -5.64
N HIS A 11 1.33 -17.00 -4.57
CA HIS A 11 0.47 -15.81 -4.62
C HIS A 11 1.01 -14.74 -5.57
N VAL A 12 2.30 -14.43 -5.46
CA VAL A 12 2.98 -13.46 -6.33
C VAL A 12 2.91 -13.91 -7.79
N PHE A 13 3.23 -15.17 -8.08
CA PHE A 13 3.19 -15.69 -9.46
C PHE A 13 1.78 -15.62 -10.09
N GLU A 14 0.72 -16.02 -9.38
CA GLU A 14 -0.65 -15.98 -9.92
C GLU A 14 -1.16 -14.54 -10.16
N LYS A 15 -0.80 -13.60 -9.28
CA LYS A 15 -1.14 -12.18 -9.43
C LYS A 15 -0.42 -11.55 -10.62
N LEU A 16 0.89 -11.78 -10.75
CA LEU A 16 1.66 -11.29 -11.88
C LEU A 16 1.16 -11.87 -13.20
N ARG A 17 0.78 -13.15 -13.22
CA ARG A 17 0.20 -13.82 -14.40
C ARG A 17 -1.10 -13.17 -14.88
N SER A 18 -1.89 -12.63 -13.96
CA SER A 18 -3.14 -11.92 -14.27
C SER A 18 -2.94 -10.41 -14.54
N GLY A 19 -1.69 -9.94 -14.57
CA GLY A 19 -1.36 -8.53 -14.76
C GLY A 19 -1.69 -7.64 -13.55
N LEU A 20 -1.89 -8.25 -12.38
CA LEU A 20 -2.23 -7.55 -11.14
C LEU A 20 -0.99 -7.42 -10.25
N VAL A 21 -0.99 -6.35 -9.44
CA VAL A 21 0.00 -6.16 -8.38
C VAL A 21 -0.44 -6.98 -7.16
N PRO A 22 0.41 -7.89 -6.65
CA PRO A 22 0.15 -8.63 -5.41
C PRO A 22 -0.03 -7.70 -4.20
N GLU A 23 -0.72 -8.20 -3.18
CA GLU A 23 -0.91 -7.47 -1.93
C GLU A 23 0.22 -7.70 -0.90
N ARG A 24 1.09 -8.69 -1.13
CA ARG A 24 2.17 -9.12 -0.22
C ARG A 24 3.35 -9.68 -1.00
N GLY A 25 4.52 -9.68 -0.38
CA GLY A 25 5.76 -10.18 -0.98
C GLY A 25 6.32 -9.23 -2.04
N LEU A 26 5.96 -7.93 -2.00
CA LEU A 26 6.38 -6.96 -3.02
C LEU A 26 7.87 -6.64 -2.89
N ASP A 27 8.39 -6.65 -1.65
CA ASP A 27 9.83 -6.48 -1.36
C ASP A 27 10.71 -7.52 -2.09
N SER A 28 10.17 -8.68 -2.46
CA SER A 28 10.97 -9.76 -3.08
C SER A 28 11.46 -9.48 -4.51
N TYR A 29 10.79 -8.56 -5.22
CA TYR A 29 11.12 -8.21 -6.60
C TYR A 29 11.10 -6.70 -6.86
N ALA A 30 11.01 -5.90 -5.80
CA ALA A 30 11.20 -4.46 -5.83
C ALA A 30 12.67 -4.12 -6.17
N VAL A 31 12.94 -3.79 -7.44
CA VAL A 31 14.30 -3.45 -7.90
C VAL A 31 14.33 -2.07 -8.55
N GLY A 32 15.47 -1.37 -8.42
CA GLY A 32 15.72 -0.09 -9.10
C GLY A 32 14.92 1.10 -8.57
N ILE A 33 14.41 1.00 -7.34
CA ILE A 33 13.57 2.03 -6.70
C ILE A 33 14.10 2.48 -5.33
N ASP A 34 15.40 2.29 -5.10
CA ASP A 34 16.04 2.55 -3.81
C ASP A 34 15.88 4.01 -3.36
N LYS A 35 15.87 4.95 -4.32
CA LYS A 35 15.69 6.38 -4.06
C LYS A 35 14.28 6.68 -3.57
N GLU A 36 13.26 6.14 -4.24
CA GLU A 36 11.85 6.32 -3.88
C GLU A 36 11.55 5.66 -2.53
N LEU A 37 12.10 4.47 -2.30
CA LEU A 37 12.00 3.76 -1.04
C LEU A 37 12.66 4.53 0.10
N GLY A 38 13.86 5.09 -0.12
CA GLY A 38 14.53 5.92 0.88
C GLY A 38 13.69 7.14 1.28
N GLU A 39 12.98 7.76 0.33
CA GLU A 39 12.08 8.87 0.66
C GLU A 39 10.83 8.41 1.43
N ILE A 40 10.25 7.26 1.08
CA ILE A 40 9.13 6.66 1.82
C ILE A 40 9.55 6.35 3.25
N ASP A 41 10.71 5.72 3.42
CA ASP A 41 11.26 5.37 4.74
C ASP A 41 11.55 6.63 5.58
N ARG A 42 12.02 7.71 4.94
CA ARG A 42 12.18 9.02 5.58
C ARG A 42 10.82 9.60 6.03
N GLN A 43 9.76 9.44 5.24
CA GLN A 43 8.42 9.88 5.64
C GLN A 43 7.91 9.12 6.86
N PHE A 44 8.13 7.80 6.91
CA PHE A 44 7.75 7.02 8.08
C PHE A 44 8.44 7.51 9.35
N GLY A 45 9.74 7.81 9.30
CA GLY A 45 10.45 8.39 10.45
C GLY A 45 9.82 9.70 10.95
N LEU A 46 9.44 10.61 10.03
CA LEU A 46 8.74 11.85 10.42
C LEU A 46 7.40 11.55 11.11
N VAL A 47 6.63 10.58 10.62
CA VAL A 47 5.35 10.19 11.22
C VAL A 47 5.54 9.56 12.59
N GLU A 48 6.60 8.76 12.80
CA GLU A 48 6.98 8.22 14.12
C GLU A 48 7.29 9.35 15.13
N ASP A 49 7.88 10.45 14.66
CA ASP A 49 8.16 11.65 15.46
C ASP A 49 6.92 12.53 15.73
N GLY A 50 5.74 12.13 15.24
CA GLY A 50 4.47 12.83 15.46
C GLY A 50 4.09 13.86 14.38
N GLU A 51 4.83 13.92 13.27
CA GLU A 51 4.53 14.82 12.16
C GLU A 51 3.43 14.26 11.22
N GLY A 52 2.66 15.16 10.62
CA GLY A 52 1.69 14.84 9.56
C GLY A 52 2.19 15.29 8.20
N GLN A 53 2.27 14.38 7.23
CA GLN A 53 2.76 14.69 5.87
C GLN A 53 1.82 14.17 4.79
N THR A 54 1.84 14.80 3.61
CA THR A 54 1.13 14.34 2.41
C THR A 54 2.07 14.37 1.22
N LYS A 55 2.14 13.27 0.48
CA LYS A 55 2.94 13.15 -0.75
C LYS A 55 2.12 12.67 -1.93
N PHE A 56 2.51 13.17 -3.10
CA PHE A 56 1.91 12.81 -4.37
C PHE A 56 2.94 12.10 -5.24
N LEU A 57 2.64 10.85 -5.61
CA LEU A 57 3.41 10.11 -6.60
C LEU A 57 2.82 10.35 -7.98
N ARG A 58 3.59 10.96 -8.89
CA ARG A 58 3.18 11.25 -10.27
C ARG A 58 4.04 10.46 -11.26
N GLY A 59 3.46 10.14 -12.41
CA GLY A 59 4.12 9.43 -13.49
C GLY A 59 3.09 8.86 -14.47
N ASP A 60 3.56 8.36 -15.60
CA ASP A 60 2.70 7.87 -16.68
C ASP A 60 2.03 6.54 -16.36
N TYR A 61 1.03 6.16 -17.16
CA TYR A 61 0.39 4.85 -17.03
C TYR A 61 1.44 3.74 -17.19
N GLY A 62 1.37 2.72 -16.32
CA GLY A 62 2.33 1.61 -16.34
C GLY A 62 3.67 1.86 -15.63
N CYS A 63 3.96 3.06 -15.13
CA CYS A 63 5.24 3.36 -14.45
C CYS A 63 5.36 2.82 -13.00
N GLY A 64 4.47 1.92 -12.57
CA GLY A 64 4.54 1.29 -11.25
C GLY A 64 3.99 2.09 -10.07
N LYS A 65 3.18 3.15 -10.28
CA LYS A 65 2.60 3.93 -9.15
C LYS A 65 1.79 3.09 -8.17
N THR A 66 0.91 2.23 -8.68
CA THR A 66 0.11 1.33 -7.84
C THR A 66 0.99 0.34 -7.10
N PHE A 67 2.04 -0.17 -7.75
CA PHE A 67 3.05 -1.01 -7.11
C PHE A 67 3.74 -0.29 -5.95
N MET A 68 4.23 0.93 -6.19
CA MET A 68 4.86 1.75 -5.15
C MET A 68 3.92 2.04 -3.97
N ALA A 69 2.66 2.37 -4.23
CA ALA A 69 1.68 2.61 -3.17
C ALA A 69 1.40 1.35 -2.34
N ARG A 70 1.35 0.17 -2.97
CA ARG A 70 1.18 -1.11 -2.27
C ARG A 70 2.42 -1.48 -1.45
N LEU A 71 3.62 -1.25 -2.00
CA LEU A 71 4.88 -1.49 -1.32
C LEU A 71 5.05 -0.60 -0.09
N ALA A 72 4.64 0.68 -0.19
CA ALA A 72 4.62 1.59 0.95
C ALA A 72 3.69 1.08 2.06
N ILE A 73 2.52 0.52 1.71
CA ILE A 73 1.61 -0.07 2.70
C ILE A 73 2.23 -1.28 3.39
N GLU A 74 2.81 -2.21 2.63
CA GLU A 74 3.46 -3.41 3.19
C GLU A 74 4.55 -3.01 4.18
N ARG A 75 5.39 -2.04 3.82
CA ARG A 75 6.44 -1.51 4.71
C ARG A 75 5.90 -0.77 5.93
N ALA A 76 4.84 0.03 5.76
CA ALA A 76 4.21 0.72 6.88
C ALA A 76 3.65 -0.30 7.89
N GLN A 77 3.00 -1.37 7.41
CA GLN A 77 2.51 -2.44 8.26
C GLN A 77 3.65 -3.18 8.99
N GLN A 78 4.77 -3.45 8.30
CA GLN A 78 5.98 -4.02 8.94
C GLN A 78 6.53 -3.13 10.07
N ARG A 79 6.30 -1.81 10.01
CA ARG A 79 6.67 -0.85 11.08
C ARG A 79 5.57 -0.65 12.14
N GLY A 80 4.45 -1.36 12.04
CA GLY A 80 3.36 -1.29 13.01
C GLY A 80 2.33 -0.17 12.76
N PHE A 81 2.36 0.48 11.59
CA PHE A 81 1.35 1.47 11.23
C PHE A 81 0.02 0.83 10.84
N ALA A 82 -1.07 1.55 11.13
CA ALA A 82 -2.36 1.32 10.49
C ALA A 82 -2.36 1.98 9.09
N THR A 83 -2.94 1.28 8.11
CA THR A 83 -2.94 1.69 6.70
C THR A 83 -4.34 1.59 6.13
N SER A 84 -4.65 2.41 5.11
CA SER A 84 -5.88 2.27 4.33
C SER A 84 -5.58 2.53 2.86
N PHE A 85 -6.06 1.65 1.99
CA PHE A 85 -5.93 1.78 0.55
C PHE A 85 -7.28 2.05 -0.08
N VAL A 86 -7.39 3.19 -0.76
CA VAL A 86 -8.64 3.67 -1.35
C VAL A 86 -8.38 4.03 -2.81
N VAL A 87 -9.19 3.47 -3.70
CA VAL A 87 -9.17 3.79 -5.13
C VAL A 87 -10.31 4.76 -5.42
N VAL A 88 -9.96 5.96 -5.85
CA VAL A 88 -10.91 6.97 -6.31
C VAL A 88 -11.16 6.75 -7.80
N SER A 89 -12.43 6.64 -8.18
CA SER A 89 -12.81 6.56 -9.59
C SER A 89 -14.18 7.20 -9.82
N PRO A 90 -14.47 7.73 -11.02
CA PRO A 90 -15.78 8.31 -11.31
C PRO A 90 -16.96 7.34 -11.15
N ASN A 91 -16.70 6.03 -11.24
CA ASN A 91 -17.71 4.97 -11.28
C ASN A 91 -17.97 4.32 -9.92
N ASP A 92 -17.01 4.38 -8.98
CA ASP A 92 -17.11 3.74 -7.66
C ASP A 92 -17.09 4.80 -6.55
N LEU A 93 -15.93 5.43 -6.33
CA LEU A 93 -15.75 6.42 -5.26
C LEU A 93 -15.41 7.80 -5.83
N LYS A 94 -16.38 8.71 -5.81
CA LYS A 94 -16.20 10.09 -6.27
C LYS A 94 -15.52 10.91 -5.18
N PHE A 95 -14.37 11.52 -5.50
CA PHE A 95 -13.57 12.25 -4.52
C PHE A 95 -14.29 13.39 -3.80
N HIS A 96 -15.29 14.02 -4.43
CA HIS A 96 -16.05 15.12 -3.84
C HIS A 96 -17.10 14.66 -2.81
N ARG A 97 -17.37 13.35 -2.70
CA ARG A 97 -18.27 12.78 -1.69
C ARG A 97 -17.48 12.36 -0.47
N PHE A 98 -17.14 13.33 0.37
CA PHE A 98 -16.23 13.12 1.50
C PHE A 98 -16.77 12.14 2.54
N ASP A 99 -18.09 12.02 2.69
CA ASP A 99 -18.76 11.02 3.51
C ASP A 99 -18.46 9.59 3.03
N GLU A 100 -18.58 9.35 1.72
CA GLU A 100 -18.23 8.06 1.12
C GLU A 100 -16.72 7.79 1.22
N VAL A 101 -15.88 8.81 1.00
CA VAL A 101 -14.41 8.67 1.10
C VAL A 101 -14.01 8.32 2.53
N TYR A 102 -14.54 9.04 3.52
CA TYR A 102 -14.27 8.79 4.93
C TYR A 102 -14.71 7.38 5.33
N ASN A 103 -15.94 6.99 4.99
CA ASN A 103 -16.44 5.63 5.25
C ASN A 103 -15.51 4.57 4.64
N LYS A 104 -15.10 4.74 3.37
CA LYS A 104 -14.19 3.82 2.69
C LYS A 104 -12.82 3.74 3.36
N VAL A 105 -12.26 4.87 3.79
CA VAL A 105 -10.98 4.91 4.50
C VAL A 105 -11.06 4.10 5.79
N VAL A 106 -12.08 4.33 6.60
CA VAL A 106 -12.29 3.65 7.89
C VAL A 106 -12.54 2.15 7.70
N THR A 107 -13.40 1.76 6.76
CA THR A 107 -13.70 0.35 6.48
C THR A 107 -12.48 -0.41 5.95
N ASN A 108 -11.61 0.26 5.18
CA ASN A 108 -10.41 -0.35 4.61
C ASN A 108 -9.18 -0.28 5.53
N LEU A 109 -9.33 0.15 6.79
CA LEU A 109 -8.23 0.11 7.75
C LEU A 109 -7.70 -1.32 7.92
N ALA A 110 -6.38 -1.43 7.83
CA ALA A 110 -5.63 -2.66 7.92
C ALA A 110 -4.35 -2.44 8.73
N THR A 111 -3.95 -3.47 9.47
CA THR A 111 -2.74 -3.52 10.29
C THR A 111 -1.96 -4.79 9.95
N ALA A 112 -0.77 -4.97 10.52
CA ALA A 112 0.00 -6.20 10.36
C ALA A 112 -0.74 -7.47 10.83
N SER A 113 -1.68 -7.33 11.78
CA SER A 113 -2.47 -8.45 12.31
C SER A 113 -3.83 -8.63 11.63
N CYS A 114 -4.31 -7.65 10.88
CA CYS A 114 -5.64 -7.64 10.28
C CYS A 114 -5.60 -7.05 8.86
N GLU A 115 -5.82 -7.89 7.85
CA GLU A 115 -5.66 -7.49 6.45
C GLU A 115 -6.75 -6.51 5.95
N ARG A 116 -7.95 -6.49 6.56
CA ARG A 116 -9.06 -5.53 6.30
C ARG A 116 -10.05 -5.48 7.46
N GLN A 117 -10.80 -4.38 7.55
CA GLN A 117 -11.88 -4.17 8.52
C GLN A 117 -11.41 -4.29 9.97
N ALA A 118 -10.26 -3.68 10.31
CA ALA A 118 -9.73 -3.69 11.67
C ALA A 118 -10.68 -3.08 12.74
N LEU A 119 -11.74 -2.39 12.32
CA LEU A 119 -12.78 -1.79 13.17
C LEU A 119 -14.17 -2.42 12.97
N GLY A 120 -14.28 -3.50 12.19
CA GLY A 120 -15.54 -4.19 11.92
C GLY A 120 -15.71 -5.40 12.83
N ASP A 121 -16.15 -5.16 14.07
CA ASP A 121 -16.91 -6.15 14.85
C ASP A 121 -18.42 -5.86 14.68
#